data_AF-A0A535GEG9-F1
#
_entry.id   AF-A0A535GEG9-F1
#
_cell.length_a   1.000
_cell.length_b   1.000
_cell.length_c   1.000
_cell.angle_alpha   90.00
_cell.angle_beta   90.00
_cell.angle_gamma   90.00
#
_symmetry.space_group_name_H-M   'P 1'
#
loop_
_entity.id
_entity.type
_entity.pdbx_description
1 polymer ?
#
loop_
_entity_poly.entity_id
_entity_poly.type
_entity_poly.pdbx_seq_one_letter_code
_entity_poly.pdbx_strand_id
1 'polypeptide(L)'
;VVIVNRAHHAMVDGVSSVDILTLLLDADPEGYRPDPPASPWTPRPAPSSWQLVKPLLWSVGARHDGERTRMPALWRTRLVPWTGMLKLGGTMVRRRNDMFFNRKIGPQRTGRGLKVPLAAFKALKERYGCTVNDAVLAVVSEGLYRWFKSRGEAVPAKVRVFCPVSVRTESGRGKPGNQISGMVFELPTGDLPIEERLKRINITTG
;
A
#
# COMPACT_ATOMS: atom_id res chain seq x y z
N VAL A 1 -10.85 17.55 12.37
CA VAL A 1 -11.66 16.33 12.11
C VAL A 1 -10.74 15.26 11.53
N VAL A 2 -10.80 14.01 12.01
CA VAL A 2 -10.07 12.87 11.43
C VAL A 2 -11.11 11.91 10.86
N ILE A 3 -11.04 11.65 9.55
CA ILE A 3 -11.95 10.73 8.86
C ILE A 3 -11.22 9.39 8.71
N VAL A 4 -11.85 8.30 9.15
CA VAL A 4 -11.34 6.93 9.00
C VAL A 4 -12.28 6.18 8.06
N ASN A 5 -11.82 5.88 6.85
CA ASN A 5 -12.57 5.08 5.88
C ASN A 5 -12.11 3.62 5.96
N ARG A 6 -13.06 2.68 6.06
CA ARG A 6 -12.80 1.23 6.01
C ARG A 6 -13.49 0.66 4.78
N ALA A 7 -12.70 0.25 3.80
CA ALA A 7 -13.19 -0.47 2.63
C ALA A 7 -12.60 -1.89 2.58
N HIS A 8 -13.32 -2.81 1.95
CA HIS A 8 -12.80 -4.14 1.64
C HIS A 8 -11.78 -4.02 0.50
N HIS A 9 -10.63 -4.70 0.59
CA HIS A 9 -9.56 -4.60 -0.41
C HIS A 9 -9.97 -5.05 -1.83
N ALA A 10 -11.06 -5.83 -1.93
CA ALA A 10 -11.65 -6.20 -3.22
C ALA A 10 -12.40 -5.04 -3.90
N MET A 11 -12.85 -4.05 -3.13
CA MET A 11 -13.55 -2.86 -3.64
C MET A 11 -12.58 -1.72 -3.96
N VAL A 12 -11.45 -1.66 -3.24
CA VAL A 12 -10.56 -0.50 -3.28
C VAL A 12 -9.10 -0.95 -3.10
N ASP A 13 -8.22 -0.46 -3.98
CA ASP A 13 -6.78 -0.50 -3.82
C ASP A 13 -6.28 0.83 -3.20
N GLY A 14 -5.10 0.85 -2.56
CA GLY A 14 -4.66 2.03 -1.78
C GLY A 14 -4.65 3.37 -2.55
N VAL A 15 -4.56 3.35 -3.89
CA VAL A 15 -4.62 4.54 -4.74
C VAL A 15 -6.06 4.89 -5.10
N SER A 16 -6.89 3.92 -5.48
CA SER A 16 -8.33 4.12 -5.72
C SER A 16 -9.10 4.52 -4.46
N SER A 17 -8.53 4.32 -3.27
CA SER A 17 -9.06 4.88 -2.02
C SER A 17 -9.03 6.40 -2.03
N VAL A 18 -7.96 6.98 -2.58
CA VAL A 18 -7.82 8.44 -2.73
C VAL A 18 -8.81 8.96 -3.77
N ASP A 19 -8.99 8.25 -4.89
CA ASP A 19 -9.97 8.61 -5.92
C ASP A 19 -11.43 8.55 -5.41
N ILE A 20 -11.76 7.59 -4.54
CA ILE A 20 -13.07 7.56 -3.88
C ILE A 20 -13.22 8.73 -2.91
N LEU A 21 -12.16 9.09 -2.19
CA LEU A 21 -12.16 10.25 -1.30
C LEU A 21 -12.36 11.55 -2.06
N THR A 22 -11.82 11.71 -3.27
CA THR A 22 -12.05 12.91 -4.10
C THR A 22 -13.45 12.97 -4.70
N LEU A 23 -14.17 11.85 -4.80
CA LEU A 23 -15.59 11.83 -5.17
C LEU A 23 -16.51 12.14 -3.98
N LEU A 24 -16.07 11.83 -2.75
CA LEU A 24 -16.86 12.02 -1.53
C LEU A 24 -16.59 13.35 -0.82
N LEU A 25 -15.41 13.95 -1.04
CA LEU A 25 -14.97 15.17 -0.39
C LEU A 25 -14.67 16.24 -1.44
N ASP A 26 -15.22 17.43 -1.23
CA ASP A 26 -14.88 18.60 -2.03
C ASP A 26 -13.49 19.11 -1.66
N ALA A 27 -12.75 19.56 -2.69
CA ALA A 27 -11.43 20.16 -2.51
C ALA A 27 -11.49 21.61 -1.98
N ASP A 28 -12.62 22.28 -2.19
CA ASP A 28 -12.86 23.67 -1.80
C ASP A 28 -13.90 23.74 -0.66
N PRO A 29 -13.68 24.55 0.39
CA PRO A 29 -14.63 24.74 1.48
C PRO A 29 -16.00 25.28 1.03
N GLU A 30 -16.11 25.97 -0.10
CA GLU A 30 -17.39 26.49 -0.61
C GLU A 30 -18.31 25.37 -1.14
N GLY A 31 -17.78 24.15 -1.33
CA GLY A 31 -18.54 22.95 -1.66
C GLY A 31 -19.08 22.94 -3.10
N TYR A 32 -19.19 21.75 -3.68
CA TYR A 32 -19.88 21.57 -4.96
C TYR A 32 -21.33 21.16 -4.69
N ARG A 33 -22.29 21.95 -5.15
CA ARG A 33 -23.70 21.54 -5.19
C ARG A 33 -23.98 20.96 -6.58
N PRO A 34 -24.05 19.63 -6.74
CA PRO A 34 -24.47 19.06 -8.01
C PRO A 34 -25.88 19.51 -8.34
N ASP A 35 -26.13 19.83 -9.61
CA ASP A 35 -27.49 19.95 -10.10
C ASP A 35 -28.25 18.64 -9.81
N PRO A 36 -29.54 18.73 -9.44
CA PRO A 36 -30.35 17.54 -9.24
C PRO A 36 -30.30 16.69 -10.52
N PRO A 37 -30.17 15.36 -10.39
CA PRO A 37 -30.08 14.48 -11.55
C PRO A 37 -31.31 14.67 -12.44
N ALA A 38 -31.11 14.70 -13.75
CA ALA A 38 -32.17 14.90 -14.74
C ALA A 38 -33.30 13.86 -14.65
N SER A 39 -33.09 12.76 -13.93
CA SER A 39 -34.10 11.75 -13.65
C SER A 39 -33.92 11.14 -12.25
N PRO A 40 -35.01 10.72 -11.58
CA PRO A 40 -34.92 10.01 -10.32
C PRO A 40 -34.07 8.75 -10.45
N TRP A 41 -33.20 8.50 -9.47
CA TRP A 41 -32.43 7.27 -9.44
C TRP A 41 -33.37 6.07 -9.20
N THR A 42 -33.42 5.15 -10.15
CA THR A 42 -34.13 3.88 -10.01
C THR A 42 -33.12 2.77 -9.76
N PRO A 43 -33.17 2.05 -8.62
CA PRO A 43 -32.29 0.91 -8.38
C PRO A 43 -32.51 -0.15 -9.47
N ARG A 44 -31.42 -0.75 -9.94
CA ARG A 44 -31.54 -1.92 -10.81
C ARG A 44 -32.13 -3.08 -9.99
N PRO A 45 -33.00 -3.92 -10.57
CA PRO A 45 -33.49 -5.13 -9.91
C PRO A 45 -32.31 -6.01 -9.47
N ALA A 46 -32.46 -6.67 -8.31
CA ALA A 46 -31.46 -7.64 -7.87
C ALA A 46 -31.30 -8.74 -8.94
N PRO A 47 -30.06 -9.14 -9.25
CA PRO A 47 -29.84 -10.18 -10.24
C PRO A 47 -30.46 -11.50 -9.74
N SER A 48 -31.13 -12.22 -10.63
CA SER A 48 -31.61 -13.56 -10.34
C SER A 48 -30.44 -14.54 -10.23
N SER A 49 -30.64 -15.67 -9.54
CA SER A 49 -29.62 -16.71 -9.41
C SER A 49 -29.05 -17.15 -10.77
N TRP A 50 -29.88 -17.17 -11.81
CA TRP A 50 -29.44 -17.48 -13.16
C TRP A 50 -28.57 -16.39 -13.80
N GLN A 51 -28.89 -15.11 -13.56
CA GLN A 51 -28.06 -13.99 -14.03
C GLN A 51 -26.67 -13.97 -13.38
N LEU A 52 -26.53 -14.53 -12.17
CA LEU A 52 -25.23 -14.72 -11.51
C LEU A 52 -24.42 -15.90 -12.08
N VAL A 53 -25.09 -16.97 -12.51
CA VAL A 53 -24.43 -18.20 -13.02
C VAL A 53 -24.10 -18.12 -14.52
N LYS A 54 -24.93 -17.43 -15.32
CA LYS A 54 -24.75 -17.29 -16.77
C LYS A 54 -23.35 -16.78 -17.20
N PRO A 55 -22.75 -15.77 -16.54
CA PRO A 55 -21.39 -15.32 -16.86
C PRO A 55 -20.34 -16.40 -16.64
N LEU A 56 -20.53 -17.25 -15.61
CA LEU A 56 -19.63 -18.35 -15.30
C LEU A 56 -19.62 -19.39 -16.43
N LEU A 57 -20.80 -19.72 -16.97
CA LEU A 57 -20.97 -20.68 -18.07
C LEU A 57 -20.41 -20.16 -19.40
N TRP A 58 -20.57 -18.88 -19.71
CA TRP A 58 -19.99 -18.26 -20.92
C TRP A 58 -18.48 -18.01 -20.79
N SER A 59 -17.97 -17.84 -19.56
CA SER A 59 -16.53 -17.68 -19.30
C SER A 59 -15.71 -18.98 -19.44
N VAL A 60 -16.37 -20.15 -19.57
CA VAL A 60 -15.69 -21.42 -19.83
C VAL A 60 -15.21 -21.52 -21.30
N GLY A 61 -15.86 -20.82 -22.24
CA GLY A 61 -15.54 -20.90 -23.67
C GLY A 61 -15.06 -19.60 -24.32
N ALA A 62 -15.53 -18.43 -23.87
CA ALA A 62 -15.13 -17.14 -24.41
C ALA A 62 -14.23 -16.42 -23.41
N ARG A 63 -12.92 -16.49 -23.63
CA ARG A 63 -11.95 -15.57 -22.99
C ARG A 63 -12.27 -14.16 -23.47
N HIS A 64 -13.07 -13.42 -22.70
CA HIS A 64 -13.31 -12.01 -22.93
C HIS A 64 -12.00 -11.25 -22.67
N ASP A 65 -11.39 -10.70 -23.72
CA ASP A 65 -10.07 -10.06 -23.70
C ASP A 65 -10.02 -8.70 -22.96
N GLY A 66 -11.14 -8.24 -22.38
CA GLY A 66 -11.26 -6.87 -21.85
C GLY A 66 -11.13 -6.71 -20.34
N GLU A 67 -11.64 -7.65 -19.55
CA GLU A 67 -11.84 -7.44 -18.10
C GLU A 67 -11.40 -8.66 -17.30
N ARG A 68 -10.13 -9.04 -17.50
CA ARG A 68 -9.46 -9.77 -16.43
C ARG A 68 -9.39 -8.81 -15.24
N THR A 69 -10.03 -9.18 -14.13
CA THR A 69 -9.44 -8.95 -12.80
C THR A 69 -8.02 -9.45 -12.93
N ARG A 70 -7.10 -8.55 -13.31
CA ARG A 70 -5.68 -8.87 -13.38
C ARG A 70 -5.36 -9.21 -11.95
N MET A 71 -5.18 -10.51 -11.69
CA MET A 71 -4.60 -10.97 -10.44
C MET A 71 -3.48 -10.00 -10.09
N PRO A 72 -3.39 -9.52 -8.83
CA PRO A 72 -2.36 -8.58 -8.42
C PRO A 72 -1.06 -9.05 -9.02
N ALA A 73 -0.39 -8.19 -9.77
CA ALA A 73 0.72 -8.55 -10.61
C ALA A 73 1.86 -9.17 -9.78
N LEU A 74 1.74 -10.47 -9.51
CA LEU A 74 2.83 -11.44 -9.31
C LEU A 74 3.60 -11.62 -10.64
N TRP A 75 3.31 -10.80 -11.65
CA TRP A 75 3.87 -10.87 -13.00
C TRP A 75 5.14 -10.04 -13.20
N ARG A 76 5.65 -9.36 -12.16
CA ARG A 76 7.05 -8.88 -12.14
C ARG A 76 8.02 -9.82 -11.42
N THR A 77 7.58 -11.00 -11.01
CA THR A 77 8.47 -12.01 -10.42
C THR A 77 9.48 -12.59 -11.41
N ARG A 78 9.30 -12.35 -12.74
CA ARG A 78 10.29 -12.70 -13.77
C ARG A 78 11.50 -11.76 -13.84
N LEU A 79 11.43 -10.58 -13.23
CA LEU A 79 12.57 -9.65 -13.10
C LEU A 79 13.27 -9.80 -11.74
N VAL A 80 12.67 -10.56 -10.82
CA VAL A 80 13.30 -10.90 -9.56
C VAL A 80 14.19 -12.12 -9.85
N PRO A 81 15.52 -12.04 -9.71
CA PRO A 81 16.37 -13.21 -9.84
C PRO A 81 15.83 -14.31 -8.93
N TRP A 82 15.90 -15.58 -9.32
CA TRP A 82 15.27 -16.70 -8.60
C TRP A 82 15.62 -16.72 -7.09
N THR A 83 16.77 -16.17 -6.73
CA THR A 83 17.24 -15.93 -5.36
C THR A 83 16.35 -14.97 -4.57
N GLY A 84 15.80 -13.92 -5.19
CA GLY A 84 14.84 -13.00 -4.61
C GLY A 84 13.48 -13.65 -4.36
N MET A 85 13.03 -14.56 -5.22
CA MET A 85 11.80 -15.36 -4.99
C MET A 85 11.95 -16.31 -3.80
N LEU A 86 13.08 -17.01 -3.70
CA LEU A 86 13.41 -17.88 -2.56
C LEU A 86 13.50 -17.08 -1.26
N LYS A 87 14.11 -15.89 -1.29
CA LYS A 87 14.15 -14.98 -0.14
C LYS A 87 12.75 -14.47 0.23
N LEU A 88 11.88 -14.17 -0.73
CA LEU A 88 10.50 -13.74 -0.47
C LEU A 88 9.66 -14.86 0.14
N GLY A 89 9.74 -16.08 -0.41
CA GLY A 89 9.07 -17.27 0.11
C GLY A 89 9.55 -17.63 1.52
N GLY A 90 10.87 -17.64 1.74
CA GLY A 90 11.46 -17.84 3.06
C GLY A 90 11.08 -16.75 4.06
N THR A 91 10.93 -15.50 3.60
CA THR A 91 10.44 -14.40 4.44
C THR A 91 8.99 -14.63 4.82
N MET A 92 8.10 -15.00 3.90
CA MET A 92 6.70 -15.29 4.20
C MET A 92 6.52 -16.42 5.24
N VAL A 93 7.37 -17.45 5.20
CA VAL A 93 7.33 -18.61 6.10
C VAL A 93 8.08 -18.37 7.42
N ARG A 94 9.04 -17.45 7.48
CA ARG A 94 9.80 -17.17 8.72
C ARG A 94 8.90 -16.61 9.80
N ARG A 95 8.94 -17.27 10.97
CA ARG A 95 8.28 -16.84 12.20
C ARG A 95 8.59 -15.37 12.46
N ARG A 96 7.52 -14.57 12.52
CA ARG A 96 7.58 -13.14 12.82
C ARG A 96 8.09 -12.96 14.25
N ASN A 97 8.98 -11.98 14.47
CA ASN A 97 9.37 -11.60 15.82
C ASN A 97 8.11 -11.24 16.62
N ASP A 98 8.01 -11.73 17.85
CA ASP A 98 6.93 -11.28 18.74
C ASP A 98 7.19 -9.81 19.08
N MET A 99 6.30 -8.94 18.64
CA MET A 99 6.43 -7.49 18.80
C MET A 99 5.14 -6.99 19.43
N PHE A 100 5.23 -5.99 20.30
CA PHE A 100 4.08 -5.47 21.03
C PHE A 100 2.91 -5.02 20.14
N PHE A 101 3.18 -4.59 18.89
CA PHE A 101 2.16 -4.20 17.91
C PHE A 101 1.59 -5.36 17.08
N ASN A 102 2.06 -6.59 17.26
CA ASN A 102 1.52 -7.79 16.59
C ASN A 102 0.39 -8.45 17.40
N ARG A 103 0.14 -7.96 18.62
CA ARG A 103 -0.88 -8.48 19.52
C ARG A 103 -2.28 -8.16 18.99
N LYS A 104 -3.28 -8.89 19.45
CA LYS A 104 -4.69 -8.66 19.07
C LYS A 104 -5.07 -7.21 19.40
N ILE A 105 -5.45 -6.46 18.36
CA ILE A 105 -5.82 -5.05 18.52
C ILE A 105 -7.23 -4.98 19.14
N GLY A 106 -7.40 -4.27 20.24
CA GLY A 106 -8.70 -4.08 20.93
C GLY A 106 -9.73 -3.31 20.10
N PRO A 107 -10.87 -2.88 20.65
CA PRO A 107 -11.85 -2.07 19.90
C PRO A 107 -11.45 -0.59 19.80
N GLN A 108 -10.67 -0.07 20.74
CA GLN A 108 -10.23 1.32 20.78
C GLN A 108 -9.23 1.62 19.64
N ARG A 109 -9.46 2.70 18.89
CA ARG A 109 -8.59 3.14 17.79
C ARG A 109 -8.22 4.60 18.01
N THR A 110 -6.92 4.88 18.05
CA THR A 110 -6.40 6.26 18.11
C THR A 110 -5.52 6.51 16.90
N GLY A 111 -5.86 7.53 16.11
CA GLY A 111 -5.01 8.04 15.04
C GLY A 111 -4.05 9.10 15.56
N ARG A 112 -2.81 9.07 15.09
CA ARG A 112 -1.83 10.15 15.24
C ARG A 112 -1.19 10.37 13.87
N GLY A 113 -1.22 11.60 13.40
CA GLY A 113 -0.55 12.02 12.17
C GLY A 113 0.62 12.93 12.50
N LEU A 114 1.68 12.86 11.70
CA LEU A 114 2.80 13.80 11.75
C LEU A 114 2.88 14.49 10.40
N LYS A 115 2.90 15.83 10.40
CA LYS A 115 3.19 16.62 9.21
C LYS A 115 4.69 16.90 9.18
N VAL A 116 5.35 16.48 8.10
CA VAL A 116 6.77 16.75 7.88
C VAL A 116 6.92 17.44 6.52
N PRO A 117 7.68 18.53 6.42
CA PRO A 117 7.91 19.19 5.14
C PRO A 117 8.55 18.25 4.12
N LEU A 118 7.98 18.15 2.91
CA LEU A 118 8.58 17.37 1.83
C LEU A 118 10.00 17.83 1.49
N ALA A 119 10.28 19.13 1.66
CA ALA A 119 11.61 19.70 1.48
C ALA A 119 12.67 19.01 2.36
N ALA A 120 12.31 18.58 3.58
CA ALA A 120 13.25 17.87 4.47
C ALA A 120 13.67 16.51 3.89
N PHE A 121 12.73 15.76 3.31
CA PHE A 121 13.04 14.49 2.65
C PHE A 121 13.80 14.68 1.34
N LYS A 122 13.50 15.73 0.58
CA LYS A 122 14.30 16.10 -0.60
C LYS A 122 15.73 16.44 -0.21
N ALA A 123 15.93 17.20 0.87
CA ALA A 123 17.27 17.51 1.38
C ALA A 123 18.05 16.25 1.82
N LEU A 124 17.37 15.27 2.46
CA LEU A 124 17.98 13.97 2.76
C LEU A 124 18.37 13.21 1.49
N LYS A 125 17.50 13.19 0.47
CA LYS A 125 17.83 12.61 -0.85
C LYS A 125 19.09 13.23 -1.43
N GLU A 126 19.18 14.55 -1.51
CA GLU A 126 20.34 15.23 -2.10
C GLU A 126 21.61 14.99 -1.28
N ARG A 127 21.51 15.01 0.05
CA ARG A 127 22.67 14.80 0.94
C ARG A 127 23.23 13.38 0.86
N TYR A 128 22.38 12.37 0.72
CA TYR A 128 22.78 10.96 0.81
C TYR A 128 22.70 10.20 -0.52
N GLY A 129 22.33 10.86 -1.61
CA GLY A 129 22.23 10.25 -2.95
C GLY A 129 21.18 9.13 -3.04
N CYS A 130 20.10 9.21 -2.26
CA CYS A 130 19.05 8.18 -2.20
C CYS A 130 17.73 8.67 -2.81
N THR A 131 16.73 7.80 -2.93
CA THR A 131 15.39 8.23 -3.33
C THR A 131 14.63 8.86 -2.16
N VAL A 132 13.58 9.62 -2.44
CA VAL A 132 12.71 10.17 -1.38
C VAL A 132 12.07 9.05 -0.54
N ASN A 133 11.74 7.92 -1.17
CA ASN A 133 11.18 6.76 -0.46
C ASN A 133 12.22 6.14 0.48
N ASP A 134 13.49 6.05 0.08
CA ASP A 134 14.57 5.56 0.96
C ASP A 134 14.73 6.46 2.19
N ALA A 135 14.68 7.78 2.00
CA ALA A 135 14.73 8.75 3.09
C ALA A 135 13.55 8.58 4.06
N VAL A 136 12.32 8.37 3.54
CA VAL A 136 11.14 8.08 4.37
C VAL A 136 11.33 6.79 5.15
N LEU A 137 11.76 5.71 4.49
CA LEU A 137 11.99 4.42 5.12
C LEU A 137 13.08 4.49 6.19
N ALA A 138 14.15 5.26 5.97
CA ALA A 138 15.22 5.47 6.95
C ALA A 138 14.72 6.22 8.19
N VAL A 139 13.87 7.23 8.02
CA VAL A 139 13.24 7.94 9.14
C VAL A 139 12.27 7.03 9.90
N VAL A 140 11.46 6.23 9.21
CA VAL A 140 10.56 5.25 9.85
C VAL A 140 11.36 4.20 10.61
N SER A 141 12.45 3.72 10.02
CA SER A 141 13.39 2.76 10.59
C SER A 141 14.01 3.27 11.91
N GLU A 142 14.49 4.51 11.92
CA GLU A 142 15.00 5.19 13.11
C GLU A 142 13.89 5.44 14.15
N GLY A 143 12.70 5.83 13.70
CA GLY A 143 11.53 6.01 14.56
C GLY A 143 11.14 4.72 15.29
N LEU A 144 11.17 3.59 14.59
CA LEU A 144 10.95 2.27 15.18
C LEU A 144 12.02 1.92 16.22
N TYR A 145 13.31 2.14 15.90
CA TYR A 145 14.42 1.93 16.84
C TYR A 145 14.17 2.69 18.15
N ARG A 146 13.92 4.00 18.04
CA ARG A 146 13.64 4.87 19.21
C ARG A 146 12.39 4.44 19.96
N TRP A 147 11.36 3.99 19.25
CA TRP A 147 10.12 3.56 19.88
C TRP A 147 10.31 2.29 20.71
N PHE A 148 11.01 1.27 20.18
CA PHE A 148 11.38 0.08 20.97
C PHE A 148 12.18 0.47 22.21
N LYS A 149 13.22 1.32 22.06
CA LYS A 149 14.03 1.79 23.19
C LYS A 149 13.22 2.53 24.24
N SER A 150 12.33 3.45 23.82
CA SER A 150 11.47 4.22 24.74
C SER A 150 10.52 3.36 25.57
N ARG A 151 10.21 2.15 25.09
CA ARG A 151 9.36 1.18 25.78
C ARG A 151 10.14 0.17 26.64
N GLY A 152 11.47 0.21 26.63
CA GLY A 152 12.31 -0.81 27.26
C GLY A 152 12.24 -2.18 26.60
N GLU A 153 11.74 -2.25 25.36
CA GLU A 153 11.61 -3.49 24.61
C GLU A 153 12.93 -3.84 23.90
N ALA A 154 13.18 -5.14 23.71
CA ALA A 154 14.32 -5.58 22.90
C ALA A 154 14.14 -5.10 21.46
N VAL A 155 15.14 -4.39 20.93
CA VAL A 155 15.07 -3.88 19.56
C VAL A 155 15.45 -5.00 18.59
N PRO A 156 14.53 -5.48 17.72
CA PRO A 156 14.89 -6.44 16.71
C PRO A 156 15.89 -5.82 15.72
N ALA A 157 16.81 -6.62 15.18
CA ALA A 157 17.76 -6.15 14.16
C ALA A 157 17.06 -5.67 12.88
N LYS A 158 15.91 -6.28 12.55
CA LYS A 158 15.08 -5.93 11.41
C LYS A 158 13.59 -6.11 11.70
N VAL A 159 12.75 -5.29 11.08
CA VAL A 159 11.29 -5.37 11.12
C VAL A 159 10.74 -5.58 9.72
N ARG A 160 9.88 -6.59 9.54
CA ARG A 160 9.22 -6.83 8.26
C ARG A 160 8.14 -5.78 8.01
N VAL A 161 8.22 -5.12 6.87
CA VAL A 161 7.28 -4.08 6.44
C VAL A 161 6.71 -4.42 5.07
N PHE A 162 5.49 -3.96 4.82
CA PHE A 162 4.86 -3.96 3.51
C PHE A 162 4.81 -2.53 3.00
N CYS A 163 5.39 -2.27 1.84
CA CYS A 163 5.34 -0.97 1.19
C CYS A 163 4.64 -1.11 -0.16
N PRO A 164 3.48 -0.47 -0.37
CA PRO A 164 2.86 -0.42 -1.69
C PRO A 164 3.73 0.44 -2.60
N VAL A 165 4.21 -0.12 -3.71
CA VAL A 165 4.94 0.62 -4.75
C VAL A 165 4.05 0.78 -5.98
N SER A 166 4.01 1.98 -6.54
CA SER A 166 3.30 2.21 -7.79
C SER A 166 4.13 1.65 -8.94
N VAL A 167 3.57 0.70 -9.69
CA VAL A 167 4.18 0.17 -10.94
C VAL A 167 3.53 0.78 -12.19
N ARG A 168 2.82 1.91 -12.04
CA ARG A 168 2.11 2.57 -13.14
C ARG A 168 3.11 3.20 -14.11
N THR A 169 3.15 2.70 -15.35
CA THR A 169 3.90 3.34 -16.44
C THR A 169 3.17 4.62 -16.89
N GLU A 170 3.91 5.62 -17.38
CA GLU A 170 3.35 6.91 -17.86
C GLU A 170 2.22 6.72 -18.90
N SER A 171 2.27 5.64 -19.68
CA SER A 171 1.27 5.23 -20.67
C SER A 171 -0.07 4.72 -20.09
N GLY A 172 -0.22 4.67 -18.76
CA GLY A 172 -1.37 4.08 -18.06
C GLY A 172 -2.28 5.08 -17.32
N ARG A 173 -2.10 6.39 -17.49
CA ARG A 173 -3.03 7.40 -16.96
C ARG A 173 -4.40 7.23 -17.64
N GLY A 174 -5.47 7.07 -16.85
CA GLY A 174 -6.85 6.95 -17.34
C GLY A 174 -7.38 5.53 -17.61
N LYS A 175 -6.57 4.47 -17.47
CA LYS A 175 -7.07 3.08 -17.59
C LYS A 175 -7.43 2.47 -16.22
N PRO A 176 -8.66 1.94 -16.03
CA PRO A 176 -9.03 1.24 -14.81
C PRO A 176 -8.26 -0.09 -14.66
N GLY A 177 -7.89 -0.44 -13.42
CA GLY A 177 -7.22 -1.69 -13.09
C GLY A 177 -6.26 -1.56 -11.91
N ASN A 178 -6.31 -2.52 -10.97
CA ASN A 178 -5.44 -2.57 -9.79
C ASN A 178 -3.98 -2.79 -10.20
N GLN A 179 -3.19 -1.73 -10.17
CA GLN A 179 -1.76 -1.72 -10.51
C GLN A 179 -0.90 -1.40 -9.28
N ILE A 180 -1.29 -1.93 -8.13
CA ILE A 180 -0.47 -1.88 -6.92
C ILE A 180 0.33 -3.17 -6.81
N SER A 181 1.63 -3.09 -7.04
CA SER A 181 2.56 -4.13 -6.62
C SER A 181 3.02 -3.78 -5.21
N GLY A 182 2.81 -4.68 -4.26
CA GLY A 182 3.30 -4.54 -2.91
C GLY A 182 4.67 -5.20 -2.76
N MET A 183 5.62 -4.50 -2.13
CA MET A 183 6.90 -5.09 -1.75
C MET A 183 6.89 -5.40 -0.25
N VAL A 184 7.19 -6.66 0.11
CA VAL A 184 7.47 -7.05 1.48
C VAL A 184 8.98 -7.13 1.65
N PHE A 185 9.52 -6.42 2.64
CA PHE A 185 10.94 -6.46 2.91
C PHE A 185 11.26 -6.28 4.39
N GLU A 186 12.52 -6.49 4.76
CA GLU A 186 13.01 -6.34 6.14
C GLU A 186 13.71 -4.99 6.31
N LEU A 187 13.05 -4.06 7.01
CA LEU A 187 13.60 -2.76 7.35
C LEU A 187 14.63 -2.92 8.47
N PRO A 188 15.86 -2.39 8.36
CA PRO A 188 16.82 -2.43 9.46
C PRO A 188 16.27 -1.62 10.64
N THR A 189 16.40 -2.08 11.88
CA THR A 189 15.91 -1.35 13.07
C THR A 189 16.90 -1.33 14.21
N GLY A 190 18.09 -1.91 14.02
CA GLY A 190 19.17 -1.81 15.00
C GLY A 190 19.71 -0.38 15.18
N ASP A 191 20.59 -0.25 16.17
CA ASP A 191 21.40 0.95 16.40
C ASP A 191 22.42 1.09 15.27
N LEU A 192 22.15 2.00 14.34
CA LEU A 192 22.90 2.15 13.10
C LEU A 192 23.03 3.65 12.78
N PRO A 193 24.22 4.09 12.32
CA PRO A 193 24.34 5.41 11.71
C PRO A 193 23.46 5.50 10.46
N ILE A 194 23.04 6.71 10.11
CA ILE A 194 22.06 6.95 9.04
C ILE A 194 22.57 6.46 7.68
N GLU A 195 23.87 6.58 7.42
CA GLU A 195 24.53 6.14 6.20
C GLU A 195 24.40 4.62 6.01
N GLU A 196 24.69 3.84 7.05
CA GLU A 196 24.58 2.38 7.04
C GLU A 196 23.11 1.93 6.97
N ARG A 197 22.22 2.66 7.65
CA ARG A 197 20.77 2.43 7.58
C ARG A 197 20.25 2.61 6.15
N LEU A 198 20.63 3.71 5.49
CA LEU A 198 20.26 3.99 4.09
C LEU A 198 20.85 2.98 3.11
N LYS A 199 22.12 2.60 3.28
CA LYS A 199 22.78 1.58 2.45
C LYS A 199 22.02 0.26 2.47
N ARG A 200 21.57 -0.19 3.66
CA ARG A 200 20.79 -1.43 3.82
C ARG A 200 19.39 -1.34 3.20
N ILE A 201 18.76 -0.16 3.26
CA ILE A 201 17.44 0.08 2.65
C ILE A 201 17.54 0.10 1.12
N ASN A 202 18.52 0.81 0.57
CA ASN A 202 18.74 0.91 -0.87
C ASN A 202 18.94 -0.48 -1.51
N ILE A 203 19.79 -1.34 -0.91
CA ILE A 203 20.01 -2.72 -1.36
C ILE A 203 18.71 -3.55 -1.38
N THR A 204 17.77 -3.23 -0.49
CA THR A 204 16.53 -3.99 -0.33
C THR A 204 15.42 -3.50 -1.27
N THR A 205 15.53 -2.26 -1.75
CA THR A 205 14.52 -1.58 -2.57
C THR A 205 14.94 -1.42 -4.04
N GLY A 206 16.22 -1.65 -4.36
CA GLY A 206 16.81 -1.62 -5.71
C GLY A 206 16.73 -2.94 -6.46
#